data_AF-A0A150GWC8-F1
#
_entry.id   AF-A0A150GWC8-F1
#
_cell.length_a   1.000
_cell.length_b   1.000
_cell.length_c   1.000
_cell.angle_alpha   90.00
_cell.angle_beta   90.00
_cell.angle_gamma   90.00
#
_symmetry.space_group_name_H-M   'P 1'
#
loop_
_entity.id
_entity.type
_entity.pdbx_description
1 polymer ?
#
loop_
_entity_poly.entity_id
_entity_poly.type
_entity_poly.pdbx_seq_one_letter_code
_entity_poly.pdbx_strand_id
1 'polypeptide(L)'
;MTTVHRFNAAAIPAAAVDPMAAYDFTRLYTNIPLDDLCRSIDKMTRTCLEGFAGIEVLTTLPARQHPDARPVHTARLVPDTPSCTYSTRGRHGCRFFDAAAFDVIFSSLVSSTFIRFGPCLVRQICGIPMGISAAPLC
;
A
#
# COMPACT_ATOMS: atom_id res chain seq x y z
N MET A 1 11.89 6.22 -8.72
CA MET A 1 11.54 6.15 -10.16
C MET A 1 12.18 4.96 -10.88
N THR A 2 13.40 4.54 -10.54
CA THR A 2 14.11 3.40 -11.16
C THR A 2 13.48 2.02 -10.88
N THR A 3 12.82 1.83 -9.75
CA THR A 3 12.23 0.54 -9.34
C THR A 3 10.97 0.19 -10.15
N VAL A 4 10.09 1.17 -10.39
CA VAL A 4 8.85 0.98 -11.18
C VAL A 4 9.18 0.66 -12.64
N HIS A 5 10.17 1.34 -13.22
CA HIS A 5 10.62 1.03 -14.58
C HIS A 5 11.17 -0.39 -14.72
N ARG A 6 11.95 -0.87 -13.73
CA ARG A 6 12.46 -2.24 -13.72
C ARG A 6 11.34 -3.28 -13.58
N PHE A 7 10.37 -3.03 -12.69
CA PHE A 7 9.22 -3.90 -12.54
C PHE A 7 8.39 -3.98 -13.83
N ASN A 8 8.05 -2.83 -14.42
CA ASN A 8 7.28 -2.79 -15.67
C ASN A 8 8.02 -3.49 -16.82
N ALA A 9 9.34 -3.31 -16.94
CA ALA A 9 10.14 -3.98 -17.97
C ALA A 9 10.22 -5.49 -17.78
N ALA A 10 10.14 -5.99 -16.54
CA ALA A 10 10.13 -7.42 -16.24
C ALA A 10 8.73 -8.05 -16.35
N ALA A 11 7.68 -7.27 -16.13
CA ALA A 11 6.29 -7.74 -16.09
C ALA A 11 5.56 -7.62 -17.43
N ILE A 12 5.95 -6.68 -18.29
CA ILE A 12 5.29 -6.39 -19.57
C ILE A 12 6.22 -6.81 -20.71
N PRO A 13 5.89 -7.86 -21.48
CA PRO A 13 6.67 -8.23 -22.65
C PRO A 13 6.76 -7.06 -23.63
N ALA A 14 7.94 -6.77 -24.18
CA ALA A 14 8.13 -5.66 -25.13
C ALA A 14 7.21 -5.74 -26.36
N ALA A 15 6.78 -6.95 -26.74
CA ALA A 15 5.84 -7.20 -27.83
C ALA A 15 4.37 -6.85 -27.49
N ALA A 16 4.04 -6.63 -26.21
CA ALA A 16 2.69 -6.27 -25.75
C ALA A 16 2.50 -4.75 -25.60
N VAL A 17 3.55 -3.94 -25.83
CA VAL A 17 3.50 -2.49 -25.74
C VAL A 17 3.03 -1.93 -27.09
N ASP A 18 1.72 -1.77 -27.24
CA ASP A 18 1.15 -1.06 -28.40
C ASP A 18 1.49 0.45 -28.27
N PRO A 19 2.15 1.09 -29.26
CA PRO A 19 2.76 2.40 -29.07
C PRO A 19 1.81 3.55 -28.73
N MET A 20 0.49 3.37 -28.87
CA MET A 20 -0.47 4.49 -28.76
C MET A 20 -1.91 4.06 -28.44
N ALA A 21 -2.12 3.07 -27.57
CA ALA A 21 -3.47 2.80 -27.08
C ALA A 21 -3.94 3.93 -26.14
N ALA A 22 -5.02 4.63 -26.52
CA ALA A 22 -5.75 5.47 -25.59
C ALA A 22 -6.47 4.55 -24.60
N TYR A 23 -5.98 4.48 -23.37
CA TYR A 23 -6.58 3.66 -22.32
C TYR A 23 -7.77 4.41 -21.72
N ASP A 24 -8.95 3.79 -21.76
CA ASP A 24 -10.14 4.31 -21.09
C ASP A 24 -10.03 4.06 -19.59
N PHE A 25 -9.70 5.12 -18.84
CA PHE A 25 -9.56 5.10 -17.39
C PHE A 25 -10.88 5.30 -16.64
N THR A 26 -12.04 5.41 -17.32
CA THR A 26 -13.33 5.62 -16.64
C THR A 26 -13.66 4.54 -15.61
N ARG A 27 -13.07 3.35 -15.73
CA ARG A 27 -13.26 2.22 -14.80
C ARG A 27 -11.99 1.77 -14.10
N LEU A 28 -10.94 2.60 -14.09
CA LEU A 28 -9.63 2.25 -13.54
C LEU A 28 -9.74 1.69 -12.12
N TYR A 29 -10.55 2.31 -11.26
CA TYR A 29 -10.73 1.87 -9.88
C TYR A 29 -11.91 0.93 -9.67
N THR A 30 -12.72 0.62 -10.68
CA THR A 30 -13.99 -0.13 -10.49
C THR A 30 -13.96 -1.55 -11.05
N ASN A 31 -13.00 -1.86 -11.91
CA ASN A 31 -12.86 -3.18 -12.55
C ASN A 31 -11.66 -3.99 -12.07
N ILE A 32 -10.89 -3.51 -11.09
CA ILE A 32 -9.69 -4.21 -10.60
C ILE A 32 -10.14 -5.47 -9.82
N PRO A 33 -9.78 -6.68 -10.28
CA PRO A 33 -10.01 -7.89 -9.50
C PRO A 33 -9.13 -7.87 -8.25
N LEU A 34 -9.73 -8.02 -7.07
CA LEU A 34 -8.99 -7.87 -5.81
C LEU A 34 -7.89 -8.91 -5.64
N ASP A 35 -8.11 -10.13 -6.13
CA ASP A 35 -7.12 -11.22 -6.07
C ASP A 35 -5.90 -10.91 -6.93
N ASP A 36 -6.10 -10.38 -8.13
CA ASP A 36 -5.00 -10.01 -9.04
C ASP A 36 -4.24 -8.79 -8.53
N LEU A 37 -4.94 -7.83 -7.91
CA LEU A 37 -4.33 -6.69 -7.23
C LEU A 37 -3.48 -7.16 -6.06
N CYS A 38 -4.01 -8.01 -5.17
CA CYS A 38 -3.26 -8.53 -4.03
C CYS A 38 -2.02 -9.30 -4.49
N ARG A 39 -2.14 -10.13 -5.54
CA ARG A 39 -1.00 -10.87 -6.11
C ARG A 39 0.06 -9.93 -6.71
N SER A 40 -0.38 -8.87 -7.40
CA SER A 40 0.54 -7.91 -8.02
C SER A 40 1.29 -7.09 -6.97
N ILE A 41 0.59 -6.67 -5.91
CA ILE A 41 1.17 -5.94 -4.79
C ILE A 41 2.11 -6.81 -3.97
N ASP A 42 1.75 -8.07 -3.67
CA ASP A 42 2.64 -9.05 -3.03
C ASP A 42 3.96 -9.21 -3.80
N LYS A 43 3.86 -9.43 -5.12
CA LYS A 43 5.04 -9.54 -6.00
C LYS A 43 5.88 -8.26 -5.95
N MET A 44 5.26 -7.09 -6.08
CA MET A 44 5.96 -5.80 -6.04
C MET A 44 6.63 -5.57 -4.68
N THR A 45 5.95 -5.85 -3.58
CA THR A 45 6.48 -5.72 -2.22
C THR A 45 7.70 -6.59 -2.02
N ARG A 46 7.64 -7.88 -2.41
CA ARG A 46 8.78 -8.80 -2.34
C ARG A 46 9.98 -8.27 -3.14
N THR A 47 9.76 -7.82 -4.37
CA THR A 47 10.84 -7.26 -5.20
C THR A 47 11.42 -5.97 -4.60
N CYS A 48 10.59 -5.08 -4.06
CA CYS A 48 11.06 -3.86 -3.41
C CYS A 48 11.84 -4.12 -2.11
N LEU A 49 11.57 -5.24 -1.44
CA LEU A 49 12.24 -5.66 -0.21
C LEU A 49 13.40 -6.63 -0.47
N GLU A 50 13.78 -6.89 -1.72
CA GLU A 50 14.98 -7.68 -2.02
C GLU A 50 16.21 -7.05 -1.36
N GLY A 51 16.88 -7.82 -0.49
CA GLY A 51 18.03 -7.34 0.29
C GLY A 51 17.68 -6.57 1.57
N PHE A 52 16.41 -6.51 1.95
CA PHE A 52 15.92 -5.88 3.18
C PHE A 52 15.03 -6.85 3.98
N ALA A 53 15.07 -6.78 5.30
CA ALA A 53 14.16 -7.51 6.16
C ALA A 53 12.73 -6.96 6.11
N GLY A 54 12.57 -5.65 5.87
CA GLY A 54 11.26 -5.04 5.81
C GLY A 54 11.28 -3.52 5.83
N ILE A 55 10.14 -2.95 6.22
CA ILE A 55 9.88 -1.51 6.30
C ILE A 55 9.74 -1.11 7.76
N GLU A 56 10.47 -0.09 8.18
CA GLU A 56 10.28 0.55 9.47
C GLU A 56 9.60 1.91 9.28
N VAL A 57 8.48 2.13 9.98
CA VAL A 57 7.70 3.36 9.97
C VAL A 57 7.82 4.05 11.33
N LEU A 58 8.44 5.21 11.32
CA LEU A 58 8.48 6.15 12.44
C LEU A 58 7.28 7.10 12.35
N THR A 59 6.46 7.09 13.38
CA THR A 59 5.36 8.02 13.59
C THR A 59 5.73 9.01 14.67
N THR A 60 5.65 10.30 14.37
CA THR A 60 5.84 11.38 15.35
C THR A 60 4.50 12.03 15.63
N LEU A 61 4.05 11.91 16.87
CA LEU A 61 2.81 12.52 17.36
C LEU A 61 2.99 14.04 17.54
N PRO A 62 1.90 14.81 17.39
CA PRO A 62 1.91 16.26 17.58
C PRO A 62 2.47 16.68 18.94
N ALA A 63 3.04 17.88 18.99
CA ALA A 63 3.39 18.49 20.26
C ALA A 63 2.14 18.80 21.08
N ARG A 64 2.22 18.68 22.41
CA ARG A 64 1.11 19.04 23.31
C ARG A 64 0.62 20.49 23.11
N GLN A 65 1.50 21.36 22.61
CA GLN A 65 1.22 22.77 22.29
C GLN A 65 0.40 22.94 21.01
N HIS A 66 0.34 21.91 20.15
CA HIS A 66 -0.40 21.89 18.90
C HIS A 66 -1.14 20.54 18.74
N PRO A 67 -2.14 20.26 19.58
CA PRO A 67 -2.85 18.99 19.57
C PRO A 67 -3.59 18.72 18.25
N ASP A 68 -3.97 19.78 17.53
CA ASP A 68 -4.69 19.69 16.25
C ASP A 68 -3.79 19.40 15.04
N ALA A 69 -2.47 19.42 15.22
CA ALA A 69 -1.56 19.06 14.14
C ALA A 69 -1.69 17.56 13.81
N ARG A 70 -1.39 17.19 12.56
CA ARG A 70 -1.44 15.77 12.14
C ARG A 70 -0.15 15.05 12.54
N PRO A 71 -0.21 13.76 12.87
CA PRO A 71 0.98 12.93 13.01
C PRO A 71 1.81 12.95 11.72
N VAL A 72 3.14 12.92 11.86
CA VAL A 72 4.08 12.80 10.75
C VAL A 72 4.58 11.37 10.68
N HIS A 73 4.58 10.78 9.49
CA HIS A 73 5.06 9.43 9.25
C HIS A 73 6.27 9.46 8.32
N THR A 74 7.34 8.75 8.68
CA THR A 74 8.52 8.51 7.84
C THR A 74 8.78 7.02 7.76
N ALA A 75 9.01 6.50 6.56
CA ALA A 75 9.28 5.09 6.31
C ALA A 75 10.69 4.90 5.76
N ARG A 76 11.36 3.82 6.17
CA ARG A 76 12.65 3.40 5.63
C ARG A 76 12.71 1.89 5.46
N LEU A 77 13.49 1.44 4.48
CA LEU A 77 13.82 0.03 4.34
C LEU A 77 14.93 -0.32 5.34
N VAL A 78 14.80 -1.46 6.03
CA VAL A 78 15.77 -1.92 7.02
C VAL A 78 16.35 -3.27 6.60
N PRO A 79 17.69 -3.46 6.69
CA PRO A 79 18.33 -4.68 6.23
C PRO A 79 18.04 -5.87 7.15
N ASP A 80 17.89 -5.61 8.45
CA ASP A 80 17.77 -6.64 9.49
C ASP A 80 16.43 -6.56 10.21
N THR A 81 15.92 -7.72 10.61
CA THR A 81 14.70 -7.83 11.40
C THR A 81 14.97 -7.27 12.81
N PRO A 82 14.18 -6.29 13.28
CA PRO A 82 14.37 -5.75 14.63
C PRO A 82 13.95 -6.78 15.68
N SER A 83 14.56 -6.69 16.86
CA SER A 83 14.19 -7.51 18.02
C SER A 83 12.77 -7.23 18.52
N CYS A 84 12.22 -6.06 18.18
CA CYS A 84 10.87 -5.66 18.53
C CYS A 84 10.18 -5.00 17.34
N THR A 85 8.99 -5.48 16.99
CA THR A 85 8.21 -4.99 15.84
C THR A 85 7.44 -3.70 16.14
N TYR A 86 7.31 -3.33 17.41
CA TYR A 86 6.65 -2.11 17.84
C TYR A 86 7.31 -1.52 19.07
N SER A 87 7.66 -0.24 19.01
CA SER A 87 8.14 0.48 20.19
C SER A 87 7.59 1.89 20.24
N THR A 88 7.50 2.44 21.45
CA THR A 88 7.10 3.84 21.66
C THR A 88 8.07 4.51 22.61
N ARG A 89 8.48 5.72 22.27
CA ARG A 89 9.31 6.56 23.13
C ARG A 89 8.83 8.00 23.07
N GLY A 90 8.15 8.42 24.14
CA GLY A 90 7.55 9.75 24.22
C GLY A 90 6.53 9.98 23.11
N ARG A 91 6.82 10.92 22.20
CA ARG A 91 5.96 11.24 21.05
C ARG A 91 6.23 10.39 19.81
N HIS A 92 7.20 9.48 19.87
CA HIS A 92 7.61 8.69 18.71
C HIS A 92 7.12 7.25 18.87
N GLY A 93 6.47 6.73 17.84
CA GLY A 93 6.13 5.30 17.71
C GLY A 93 6.85 4.72 16.52
N CYS A 94 7.52 3.59 16.68
CA CYS A 94 8.17 2.85 15.62
C CYS A 94 7.41 1.55 15.36
N ARG A 95 7.17 1.22 14.09
CA ARG A 95 6.55 -0.03 13.65
C ARG A 95 7.37 -0.66 12.54
N PHE A 96 7.59 -1.96 12.63
CA PHE A 96 8.21 -2.75 11.58
C PHE A 96 7.19 -3.65 10.91
N PHE A 97 7.29 -3.76 9.59
CA PHE A 97 6.49 -4.65 8.75
C PHE A 97 7.43 -5.39 7.80
N ASP A 98 7.45 -6.72 7.88
CA ASP A 98 8.01 -7.54 6.81
C ASP A 98 7.03 -7.64 5.63
N ALA A 99 7.44 -8.32 4.56
CA ALA A 99 6.60 -8.51 3.38
C ALA A 99 5.25 -9.17 3.73
N ALA A 100 5.26 -10.21 4.56
CA ALA A 100 4.05 -10.95 4.92
C ALA A 100 3.08 -10.11 5.75
N ALA A 101 3.59 -9.33 6.71
CA ALA A 101 2.79 -8.40 7.49
C ALA A 101 2.17 -7.32 6.61
N PHE A 102 2.93 -6.80 5.63
CA PHE A 102 2.40 -5.86 4.65
C PHE A 102 1.27 -6.48 3.83
N ASP A 103 1.44 -7.71 3.33
CA ASP A 103 0.42 -8.40 2.53
C ASP A 103 -0.88 -8.61 3.31
N VAL A 104 -0.78 -8.98 4.58
CA VAL A 104 -1.95 -9.13 5.46
C VAL A 104 -2.68 -7.80 5.66
N ILE A 105 -1.94 -6.71 5.90
CA ILE A 105 -2.54 -5.38 6.10
C ILE A 105 -3.22 -4.90 4.80
N PHE A 106 -2.53 -5.03 3.67
CA PHE A 106 -3.04 -4.58 2.38
C PHE A 106 -4.27 -5.38 1.94
N SER A 107 -4.19 -6.71 1.98
CA SER A 107 -5.32 -7.58 1.64
C SER A 107 -6.53 -7.32 2.55
N SER A 108 -6.31 -7.09 3.85
CA SER A 108 -7.37 -6.72 4.79
C SER A 108 -8.00 -5.38 4.44
N LEU A 109 -7.20 -4.37 4.09
CA LEU A 109 -7.68 -3.03 3.71
C LEU A 109 -8.59 -3.10 2.48
N VAL A 110 -8.13 -3.80 1.44
CA VAL A 110 -8.85 -3.90 0.17
C VAL A 110 -10.09 -4.78 0.32
N SER A 111 -9.98 -5.91 1.03
CA SER A 111 -11.08 -6.87 1.21
C SER A 111 -12.15 -6.43 2.20
N SER A 112 -11.82 -5.49 3.11
CA SER A 112 -12.72 -5.02 4.19
C SER A 112 -13.27 -3.62 3.92
N THR A 113 -13.42 -3.25 2.64
CA THR A 113 -14.12 -2.03 2.27
C THR A 113 -15.63 -2.25 2.37
N PHE A 114 -16.24 -1.60 3.37
CA PHE A 114 -17.68 -1.55 3.54
C PHE A 114 -18.18 -0.12 3.35
N ILE A 115 -19.20 0.04 2.50
CA ILE A 115 -19.81 1.32 2.18
C ILE A 115 -21.22 1.32 2.74
N ARG A 116 -21.54 2.36 3.53
CA ARG A 116 -22.89 2.56 4.04
C ARG A 116 -23.72 3.31 3.00
N PHE A 117 -24.76 2.65 2.49
CA PHE A 117 -25.76 3.24 1.61
C PHE A 117 -27.12 3.26 2.33
N GLY A 118 -27.46 4.40 2.95
CA GLY A 118 -28.65 4.53 3.78
C GLY A 118 -28.64 3.57 4.98
N PRO A 119 -29.65 2.67 5.12
CA PRO A 119 -29.66 1.66 6.17
C PRO A 119 -28.79 0.43 5.86
N CYS A 120 -28.34 0.27 4.61
CA CYS A 120 -27.60 -0.91 4.17
C CYS A 120 -26.09 -0.72 4.34
N LEU A 121 -25.41 -1.80 4.74
CA LEU A 121 -23.95 -1.92 4.69
C LEU A 121 -23.59 -2.87 3.55
N VAL A 122 -22.92 -2.37 2.53
CA VAL A 122 -22.55 -3.15 1.33
C VAL A 122 -21.04 -3.32 1.31
N ARG A 123 -20.58 -4.55 1.06
CA ARG A 123 -19.16 -4.85 0.86
C ARG A 123 -18.81 -4.63 -0.60
N GLN A 124 -17.76 -3.86 -0.87
CA GLN A 124 -17.19 -3.77 -2.20
C GLN A 124 -16.30 -4.98 -2.44
N ILE A 125 -16.60 -5.76 -3.48
CA ILE A 125 -15.88 -7.00 -3.82
C ILE A 125 -15.01 -6.87 -5.08
N CYS A 126 -15.10 -5.73 -5.77
CA CYS A 126 -14.35 -5.43 -6.99
C CYS A 126 -14.02 -3.94 -7.03
N GLY A 127 -12.81 -3.62 -7.50
CA GLY A 127 -12.29 -2.27 -7.49
C GLY A 127 -11.94 -1.75 -6.10
N ILE A 128 -11.51 -0.49 -6.05
CA ILE A 128 -11.09 0.21 -4.84
C ILE A 128 -12.00 1.42 -4.68
N PRO A 129 -12.55 1.66 -3.48
CA PRO A 129 -13.40 2.82 -3.25
C PRO A 129 -12.62 4.10 -3.54
N MET A 130 -13.16 4.94 -4.41
CA MET A 130 -12.60 6.27 -4.63
C MET A 130 -12.68 7.09 -3.33
N GLY A 131 -11.59 7.75 -2.97
CA GLY A 131 -11.51 8.60 -1.77
C GLY A 131 -10.90 7.95 -0.53
N ILE A 132 -10.50 6.67 -0.57
CA ILE A 132 -9.64 6.10 0.49
C ILE A 132 -8.17 6.43 0.21
N SER A 133 -7.37 6.57 1.28
CA SER A 133 -5.96 6.99 1.17
C SER A 133 -5.09 6.05 0.32
N ALA A 134 -5.47 4.77 0.19
CA ALA A 134 -4.74 3.79 -0.61
C ALA A 134 -5.19 3.72 -2.07
N ALA A 135 -6.27 4.40 -2.47
CA ALA A 135 -6.77 4.35 -3.85
C ALA A 135 -5.72 4.73 -4.91
N PRO A 136 -4.84 5.74 -4.70
CA PRO A 136 -3.83 6.11 -5.69
C PRO A 136 -2.69 5.10 -5.87
N LEU A 137 -2.59 4.06 -5.05
CA LEU A 137 -1.51 3.06 -5.11
C LEU A 137 -1.81 1.93 -6.11
N CYS A 138 -2.92 2.00 -6.82
CA CYS A 138 -3.47 0.94 -7.66
C CYS A 138 -3.73 1.42 -9.09
#